data_AF-A0A7N5K3G0-F1
#
_entry.id   AF-A0A7N5K3G0-F1
#
_cell.length_a   1.000
_cell.length_b   1.000
_cell.length_c   1.000
_cell.angle_alpha   90.00
_cell.angle_beta   90.00
_cell.angle_gamma   90.00
#
_symmetry.space_group_name_H-M   'P 1'
#
loop_
_entity.id
_entity.type
_entity.pdbx_description
1 polymer ?
#
loop_
_entity_poly.entity_id
_entity_poly.type
_entity_poly.pdbx_seq_one_letter_code
_entity_poly.pdbx_strand_id
1 'polypeptide(L)'
;MWVSLVGAILCCIVMFVINWWAALLTYVIVLGLYIYVTYKKPDVNWGSSTQALTYLNALQHAVRLTGVEDHVKNFRPQCLVMSGAPNSRPALLHLVHAFTKNVGLMICGHIHMGPRRQAMKELSTDLARYQRWLIKNKMKAFYAPVHAEDLRDGAQYLMQAAGLGRMRPNILVLGFKKDWPSADMNDVETYINLLHDAFDIQYGVVVIRLREGLDISHLQGQEELLSSQEKSPVSKDIIVNVDYSKKTETVTSKSVSEKAPFHKEEEDDPKTPTQPLLKKDPKGQSAPLNLADQKLLDASSQFQKKQGKNYIDVWWLFDDGGLTLLIPYLLTTKKKWKDCKIRVFIGGKINRIDHDRRAMATLLSKFRIDFSDIMVLGDINTKPKKENIAAFEEMTEPFRLHEDDKEQDVADRMKEEEPWRITDNELELYKTKSHRQIRLNELLKEHSGTANLIVMSLPVARKSAVSSALYMAWIEALSKDLPPILLVRGNHQSVLTFYS
;
A
#
# COMPACT_ATOMS: atom_id res chain seq x y z
N MET A 1 -24.25 -23.35 -31.72
CA MET A 1 -22.83 -23.77 -31.73
C MET A 1 -22.61 -25.08 -32.50
N TRP A 2 -23.45 -26.11 -32.32
CA TRP A 2 -23.26 -27.41 -32.99
C TRP A 2 -23.28 -27.38 -34.52
N VAL A 3 -24.19 -26.62 -35.14
CA VAL A 3 -24.27 -26.48 -36.60
C VAL A 3 -22.99 -25.87 -37.19
N SER A 4 -22.44 -24.83 -36.54
CA SER A 4 -21.19 -24.20 -36.96
C SER A 4 -19.98 -25.12 -36.82
N LEU A 5 -19.94 -25.96 -35.78
CA LEU A 5 -18.89 -26.95 -35.58
C LEU A 5 -18.93 -28.03 -36.67
N VAL A 6 -20.11 -28.56 -36.98
CA VAL A 6 -20.29 -29.55 -38.05
C VAL A 6 -19.91 -28.96 -39.41
N GLY A 7 -20.33 -27.72 -39.69
CA GLY A 7 -19.96 -27.01 -40.92
C GLY A 7 -18.45 -26.78 -41.04
N ALA A 8 -17.77 -26.40 -39.95
CA ALA A 8 -16.32 -26.26 -39.94
C ALA A 8 -15.61 -27.59 -40.21
N ILE A 9 -16.03 -28.68 -39.53
CA ILE A 9 -15.45 -30.01 -39.74
C ILE A 9 -15.64 -30.48 -41.19
N LEU A 10 -16.84 -30.30 -41.75
CA LEU A 10 -17.13 -30.66 -43.14
C LEU A 10 -16.24 -29.86 -44.12
N CYS A 11 -16.07 -28.57 -43.88
CA CYS A 11 -15.18 -27.71 -44.67
C CYS A 11 -13.73 -28.18 -44.62
N CYS A 12 -13.23 -28.53 -43.42
CA CYS A 12 -11.89 -29.09 -43.24
C CYS A 12 -11.72 -30.40 -44.04
N ILE A 13 -12.69 -31.32 -43.97
CA ILE A 13 -12.65 -32.61 -44.68
C ILE A 13 -12.59 -32.40 -46.19
N VAL A 14 -13.47 -31.55 -46.73
CA VAL A 14 -13.51 -31.26 -48.18
C VAL A 14 -12.19 -30.62 -48.65
N MET A 15 -11.59 -29.73 -47.86
CA MET A 15 -10.31 -29.11 -48.19
C MET A 15 -9.17 -30.13 -48.32
N PHE A 16 -9.12 -31.13 -47.44
CA PHE A 16 -8.15 -32.23 -47.50
C PHE A 16 -8.41 -33.18 -48.67
N VAL A 17 -9.68 -33.43 -49.01
CA VAL A 17 -10.06 -34.29 -50.16
C VAL A 17 -9.67 -33.64 -51.49
N ILE A 18 -9.77 -32.31 -51.63
CA ILE A 18 -9.40 -31.59 -52.86
C ILE A 18 -7.87 -31.58 -53.04
N ASN A 19 -7.12 -31.13 -52.04
CA ASN A 19 -5.66 -31.04 -52.13
C ASN A 19 -5.01 -31.08 -50.73
N TRP A 20 -4.55 -32.26 -50.33
CA TRP A 20 -4.05 -32.51 -48.98
C TRP A 20 -2.78 -31.71 -48.63
N TRP A 21 -1.85 -31.48 -49.56
CA TRP A 21 -0.59 -30.78 -49.26
C TRP A 21 -0.79 -29.27 -49.17
N ALA A 22 -1.65 -28.70 -50.03
CA ALA A 22 -2.03 -27.29 -49.95
C ALA A 22 -2.88 -27.01 -48.68
N ALA A 23 -3.77 -27.94 -48.32
CA ALA A 23 -4.54 -27.86 -47.08
C ALA A 23 -3.63 -27.87 -45.84
N LEU A 24 -2.61 -28.74 -45.80
CA LEU A 24 -1.64 -28.76 -44.71
C LEU A 24 -0.88 -27.43 -44.60
N LEU A 25 -0.39 -26.89 -45.73
CA LEU A 25 0.34 -25.62 -45.76
C LEU A 25 -0.50 -24.45 -45.25
N THR A 26 -1.77 -24.37 -45.65
CA THR A 26 -2.69 -23.31 -45.18
C THR A 26 -2.95 -23.40 -43.69
N TYR A 27 -3.13 -24.60 -43.12
CA TYR A 27 -3.23 -24.75 -41.65
C TYR A 27 -1.96 -24.32 -40.93
N VAL A 28 -0.78 -24.66 -41.45
CA VAL A 28 0.50 -24.21 -40.87
C VAL A 28 0.60 -22.69 -40.87
N ILE A 29 0.22 -22.04 -41.98
CA ILE A 29 0.21 -20.57 -42.08
C ILE A 29 -0.80 -19.96 -41.09
N VAL A 30 -2.03 -20.47 -41.04
CA VAL A 30 -3.08 -19.96 -40.14
C VAL A 30 -2.69 -20.16 -38.68
N LEU A 31 -2.14 -21.32 -38.31
CA LEU A 31 -1.65 -21.60 -36.96
C LEU A 31 -0.46 -20.70 -36.62
N GLY A 32 0.47 -20.50 -37.56
CA GLY A 32 1.61 -19.59 -37.41
C GLY A 32 1.17 -18.15 -37.18
N LEU A 33 0.20 -17.65 -37.96
CA LEU A 33 -0.40 -16.33 -37.76
C LEU A 33 -1.15 -16.25 -36.43
N TYR A 34 -1.89 -17.29 -36.05
CA TYR A 34 -2.60 -17.35 -34.77
C TYR A 34 -1.63 -17.29 -33.57
N ILE A 35 -0.56 -18.08 -33.61
CA ILE A 35 0.51 -18.06 -32.59
C ILE A 35 1.21 -16.70 -32.58
N TYR A 36 1.53 -16.15 -33.75
CA TYR A 36 2.16 -14.84 -33.86
C TYR A 36 1.32 -13.74 -33.21
N VAL A 37 0.02 -13.65 -33.55
CA VAL A 37 -0.89 -12.66 -32.97
C VAL A 37 -1.06 -12.86 -31.46
N THR A 38 -1.22 -14.11 -31.02
CA THR A 38 -1.42 -14.45 -29.59
C THR A 38 -0.18 -14.16 -28.74
N TYR A 39 1.01 -14.38 -29.29
CA TYR A 39 2.27 -14.19 -28.58
C TYR A 39 2.76 -12.74 -28.61
N LYS A 40 2.73 -12.09 -29.79
CA LYS A 40 3.24 -10.72 -29.92
C LYS A 40 2.29 -9.65 -29.39
N LYS A 41 0.98 -9.90 -29.38
CA LYS A 41 -0.07 -8.93 -28.99
C LYS A 41 0.26 -7.50 -29.45
N PRO A 42 0.42 -7.26 -30.76
CA PRO A 42 0.80 -5.93 -31.24
C PRO A 42 -0.26 -4.90 -30.81
N ASP A 43 0.18 -3.77 -30.26
CA ASP A 43 -0.70 -2.65 -29.96
C ASP A 43 -1.13 -2.01 -31.29
N VAL A 44 -2.38 -2.22 -31.69
CA VAL A 44 -2.93 -1.69 -32.96
C VAL A 44 -3.98 -0.63 -32.68
N ASN A 45 -3.87 0.50 -33.38
CA ASN A 45 -4.48 1.78 -33.01
C ASN A 45 -5.94 1.97 -33.48
N TRP A 46 -6.52 1.00 -34.20
CA TRP A 46 -7.84 1.12 -34.86
C TRP A 46 -9.04 0.75 -33.96
N GLY A 47 -8.91 0.93 -32.64
CA GLY A 47 -9.92 0.50 -31.67
C GLY A 47 -9.90 -1.00 -31.49
N SER A 48 -9.41 -1.49 -30.35
CA SER A 48 -9.20 -2.92 -30.20
C SER A 48 -10.49 -3.61 -29.72
N SER A 49 -11.10 -4.39 -30.60
CA SER A 49 -12.19 -5.31 -30.24
C SER A 49 -11.81 -6.22 -29.06
N THR A 50 -10.52 -6.46 -28.86
CA THR A 50 -9.96 -7.21 -27.73
C THR A 50 -10.02 -6.45 -26.39
N GLN A 51 -9.82 -5.12 -26.36
CA GLN A 51 -10.05 -4.32 -25.14
C GLN A 51 -11.54 -4.29 -24.77
N ALA A 52 -12.43 -4.14 -25.75
CA ALA A 52 -13.87 -4.19 -25.54
C ALA A 52 -14.30 -5.55 -24.93
N LEU A 53 -13.79 -6.65 -25.47
CA LEU A 53 -14.03 -7.99 -24.92
C LEU A 53 -13.45 -8.15 -23.50
N THR A 54 -12.26 -7.59 -23.24
CA THR A 54 -11.64 -7.64 -21.90
C THR A 54 -12.51 -6.93 -20.86
N TYR A 55 -13.06 -5.76 -21.20
CA TYR A 55 -13.99 -5.03 -20.34
C TYR A 55 -15.25 -5.84 -20.05
N LEU A 56 -15.89 -6.39 -21.09
CA LEU A 56 -17.10 -7.22 -20.93
C LEU A 56 -16.85 -8.45 -20.06
N ASN A 57 -15.73 -9.14 -20.26
CA ASN A 57 -15.34 -10.27 -19.42
C ASN A 57 -15.14 -9.84 -17.97
N ALA A 58 -14.41 -8.75 -17.72
CA ALA A 58 -14.19 -8.24 -16.37
C ALA A 58 -15.51 -7.89 -15.67
N LEU A 59 -16.43 -7.21 -16.36
CA LEU A 59 -17.76 -6.87 -15.84
C LEU A 59 -18.57 -8.14 -15.52
N GLN A 60 -18.64 -9.09 -16.45
CA GLN A 60 -19.40 -10.33 -16.24
C GLN A 60 -18.83 -11.14 -15.07
N HIS A 61 -17.51 -11.21 -14.91
CA HIS A 61 -16.87 -11.87 -13.77
C HIS A 61 -17.14 -11.13 -12.45
N ALA A 62 -17.09 -9.80 -12.45
CA ALA A 62 -17.40 -9.00 -11.25
C ALA A 62 -18.86 -9.17 -10.80
N VAL A 63 -19.81 -9.18 -11.73
CA VAL A 63 -21.23 -9.41 -11.42
C VAL A 63 -21.47 -10.83 -10.90
N ARG A 64 -20.86 -11.84 -11.52
CA ARG A 64 -20.94 -13.24 -11.04
C ARG A 64 -20.41 -13.39 -9.62
N LEU A 65 -19.34 -12.67 -9.28
CA LEU A 65 -18.78 -12.71 -7.93
C LEU A 65 -19.78 -12.21 -6.87
N THR A 66 -20.66 -11.27 -7.21
CA THR A 66 -21.71 -10.77 -6.30
C THR A 66 -22.71 -11.86 -5.89
N GLY A 67 -22.95 -12.86 -6.74
CA GLY A 67 -23.83 -13.99 -6.43
C GLY A 67 -23.21 -15.07 -5.53
N VAL A 68 -21.94 -14.94 -5.15
CA VAL A 68 -21.26 -15.90 -4.27
C VAL A 68 -21.53 -15.53 -2.81
N GLU A 69 -21.91 -16.53 -2.01
CA GLU A 69 -22.16 -16.37 -0.57
C GLU A 69 -20.86 -16.08 0.20
N ASP A 70 -21.01 -15.27 1.25
CA ASP A 70 -19.92 -14.97 2.18
C ASP A 70 -19.64 -16.20 3.04
N HIS A 71 -18.49 -16.82 2.81
CA HIS A 71 -18.02 -17.93 3.60
C HIS A 71 -16.58 -17.65 4.04
N VAL A 72 -16.24 -18.02 5.27
CA VAL A 72 -14.89 -17.76 5.83
C VAL A 72 -13.77 -18.40 4.99
N LYS A 73 -14.03 -19.56 4.35
CA LYS A 73 -13.11 -20.19 3.38
C LYS A 73 -12.79 -19.31 2.14
N ASN A 74 -13.71 -18.40 1.81
CA ASN A 74 -13.56 -17.46 0.71
C ASN A 74 -12.95 -16.12 1.15
N PHE A 75 -12.65 -15.95 2.44
CA PHE A 75 -12.01 -14.73 2.92
C PHE A 75 -10.71 -14.49 2.16
N ARG A 76 -10.54 -13.26 1.68
CA ARG A 76 -9.31 -12.76 1.07
C ARG A 76 -8.97 -11.41 1.70
N PRO A 77 -7.70 -11.14 2.02
CA PRO A 77 -7.30 -9.81 2.47
C PRO A 77 -7.40 -8.84 1.30
N GLN A 78 -8.36 -7.93 1.37
CA GLN A 78 -8.57 -6.87 0.40
C GLN A 78 -8.12 -5.56 1.05
N CYS A 79 -6.93 -5.09 0.70
CA CYS A 79 -6.29 -4.00 1.42
C CYS A 79 -6.49 -2.66 0.71
N LEU A 80 -6.99 -1.67 1.46
CA LEU A 80 -6.86 -0.26 1.14
C LEU A 80 -5.60 0.26 1.82
N VAL A 81 -4.59 0.60 1.02
CA VAL A 81 -3.29 1.07 1.50
C VAL A 81 -3.22 2.58 1.35
N MET A 82 -3.09 3.28 2.47
CA MET A 82 -2.91 4.73 2.47
C MET A 82 -1.44 5.06 2.16
N SER A 83 -1.05 4.87 0.90
CA SER A 83 0.32 5.11 0.46
C SER A 83 0.61 6.59 0.25
N GLY A 84 -0.42 7.39 -0.05
CA GLY A 84 -0.21 8.66 -0.73
C GLY A 84 0.27 8.40 -2.16
N ALA A 85 1.14 9.27 -2.68
CA ALA A 85 1.84 9.02 -3.92
C ALA A 85 2.60 7.66 -3.85
N PRO A 86 2.34 6.70 -4.76
CA PRO A 86 2.92 5.36 -4.65
C PRO A 86 4.45 5.28 -4.71
N ASN A 87 5.10 6.26 -5.32
CA ASN A 87 6.55 6.40 -5.31
C ASN A 87 7.08 6.77 -3.91
N SER A 88 6.38 7.59 -3.11
CA SER A 88 6.88 8.13 -1.85
C SER A 88 7.03 7.11 -0.71
N ARG A 89 6.30 5.98 -0.73
CA ARG A 89 6.32 4.97 0.36
C ARG A 89 6.42 3.54 -0.17
N PRO A 90 7.51 3.14 -0.85
CA PRO A 90 7.57 1.86 -1.53
C PRO A 90 7.68 0.68 -0.57
N ALA A 91 8.30 0.83 0.61
CA ALA A 91 8.32 -0.25 1.62
C ALA A 91 6.92 -0.70 2.04
N LEU A 92 6.02 0.26 2.28
CA LEU A 92 4.61 -0.01 2.61
C LEU A 92 3.95 -0.84 1.51
N LEU A 93 4.11 -0.42 0.25
CA LEU A 93 3.54 -1.09 -0.91
C LEU A 93 4.12 -2.50 -1.09
N HIS A 94 5.44 -2.68 -0.97
CA HIS A 94 6.07 -3.97 -1.18
C HIS A 94 5.70 -5.00 -0.11
N LEU A 95 5.56 -4.56 1.14
CA LEU A 95 5.13 -5.40 2.24
C LEU A 95 3.67 -5.83 2.06
N VAL A 96 2.76 -4.90 1.78
CA VAL A 96 1.34 -5.24 1.54
C VAL A 96 1.15 -6.09 0.29
N HIS A 97 1.89 -5.79 -0.78
CA HIS A 97 1.88 -6.60 -1.98
C HIS A 97 2.33 -8.04 -1.69
N ALA A 98 3.24 -8.25 -0.75
CA ALA A 98 3.71 -9.59 -0.43
C ALA A 98 2.55 -10.50 0.04
N PHE A 99 1.65 -10.06 0.92
CA PHE A 99 0.55 -10.91 1.39
C PHE A 99 -0.72 -10.82 0.53
N THR A 100 -0.91 -9.77 -0.27
CA THR A 100 -2.08 -9.65 -1.18
C THR A 100 -1.86 -10.28 -2.56
N LYS A 101 -0.61 -10.46 -3.02
CA LYS A 101 -0.30 -10.91 -4.39
C LYS A 101 -0.95 -12.24 -4.75
N ASN A 102 -1.80 -12.21 -5.79
CA ASN A 102 -2.57 -13.33 -6.34
C ASN A 102 -3.58 -13.96 -5.37
N VAL A 103 -3.84 -13.31 -4.23
CA VAL A 103 -4.75 -13.81 -3.20
C VAL A 103 -5.89 -12.83 -3.01
N GLY A 104 -5.59 -11.54 -2.92
CA GLY A 104 -6.58 -10.50 -2.67
C GLY A 104 -6.35 -9.22 -3.46
N LEU A 105 -7.25 -8.27 -3.23
CA LEU A 105 -7.24 -6.95 -3.84
C LEU A 105 -6.28 -6.02 -3.08
N MET A 106 -5.58 -5.15 -3.81
CA MET A 106 -4.79 -4.08 -3.23
C MET A 106 -5.16 -2.77 -3.94
N ILE A 107 -5.65 -1.79 -3.17
CA ILE A 107 -5.96 -0.44 -3.64
C ILE A 107 -4.99 0.52 -2.94
N CYS A 108 -4.29 1.34 -3.70
CA CYS A 108 -3.41 2.40 -3.20
C CYS A 108 -4.23 3.70 -3.16
N GLY A 109 -4.61 4.11 -1.95
CA GLY A 109 -5.31 5.35 -1.69
C GLY A 109 -4.35 6.53 -1.62
N HIS A 110 -4.69 7.61 -2.33
CA HIS A 110 -3.99 8.89 -2.25
C HIS A 110 -5.01 10.02 -2.06
N ILE A 111 -4.86 10.78 -0.98
CA ILE A 111 -5.74 11.90 -0.67
C ILE A 111 -5.00 13.19 -1.01
N HIS A 112 -5.53 13.94 -1.96
CA HIS A 112 -5.05 15.27 -2.33
C HIS A 112 -5.75 16.32 -1.46
N MET A 113 -4.99 16.87 -0.53
CA MET A 113 -5.39 18.00 0.32
C MET A 113 -5.08 19.32 -0.40
N GLY A 114 -5.91 20.34 -0.22
CA GLY A 114 -5.70 21.67 -0.80
C GLY A 114 -6.81 22.13 -1.76
N PRO A 115 -6.63 23.23 -2.49
CA PRO A 115 -7.70 23.85 -3.27
C PRO A 115 -8.25 22.92 -4.36
N ARG A 116 -9.57 22.67 -4.33
CA ARG A 116 -10.29 21.75 -5.23
C ARG A 116 -9.93 21.86 -6.71
N ARG A 117 -9.76 23.09 -7.21
CA ARG A 117 -9.48 23.33 -8.64
C ARG A 117 -8.12 22.77 -9.07
N GLN A 118 -7.10 22.91 -8.23
CA GLN A 118 -5.76 22.39 -8.50
C GLN A 118 -5.74 20.88 -8.31
N ALA A 119 -6.28 20.41 -7.18
CA ALA A 119 -6.37 18.99 -6.84
C ALA A 119 -7.06 18.17 -7.95
N MET A 120 -8.18 18.64 -8.50
CA MET A 120 -8.88 17.91 -9.57
C MET A 120 -8.07 17.77 -10.87
N LYS A 121 -7.26 18.78 -11.20
CA LYS A 121 -6.37 18.72 -12.38
C LYS A 121 -5.26 17.70 -12.15
N GLU A 122 -4.64 17.73 -10.98
CA GLU A 122 -3.60 16.77 -10.58
C GLU A 122 -4.14 15.35 -10.55
N LEU A 123 -5.33 15.14 -9.97
CA LEU A 123 -5.97 13.83 -9.80
C LEU A 123 -6.07 13.06 -11.12
N SER A 124 -6.53 13.73 -12.18
CA SER A 124 -6.66 13.13 -13.52
C SER A 124 -5.32 12.76 -14.15
N THR A 125 -4.30 13.59 -13.95
CA THR A 125 -2.94 13.39 -14.49
C THR A 125 -2.23 12.25 -13.75
N ASP A 126 -2.33 12.29 -12.43
CA ASP A 126 -1.70 11.35 -11.51
C ASP A 126 -2.31 9.96 -11.59
N LEU A 127 -3.62 9.86 -11.87
CA LEU A 127 -4.30 8.59 -12.07
C LEU A 127 -3.59 7.74 -13.13
N ALA A 128 -3.36 8.30 -14.31
CA ALA A 128 -2.68 7.60 -15.38
C ALA A 128 -1.17 7.41 -15.11
N ARG A 129 -0.51 8.38 -14.47
CA ARG A 129 0.93 8.34 -14.16
C ARG A 129 1.25 7.23 -13.16
N TYR A 130 0.57 7.23 -12.02
CA TYR A 130 0.85 6.27 -10.95
C TYR A 130 0.33 4.86 -11.26
N GLN A 131 -0.79 4.73 -11.98
CA GLN A 131 -1.22 3.41 -12.46
C GLN A 131 -0.17 2.78 -13.39
N ARG A 132 0.44 3.57 -14.29
CA ARG A 132 1.55 3.11 -15.14
C ARG A 132 2.79 2.74 -14.32
N TRP A 133 3.12 3.53 -13.29
CA TRP A 133 4.24 3.24 -12.39
C TRP A 133 4.06 1.90 -11.64
N LEU A 134 2.86 1.64 -11.12
CA LEU A 134 2.53 0.36 -10.46
C LEU A 134 2.70 -0.83 -11.42
N ILE A 135 2.21 -0.70 -12.66
CA ILE A 135 2.34 -1.73 -13.70
C ILE A 135 3.82 -1.96 -14.05
N LYS A 136 4.61 -0.89 -14.24
CA LYS A 136 6.05 -0.96 -14.54
C LYS A 136 6.81 -1.70 -13.44
N ASN A 137 6.44 -1.48 -12.18
CA ASN A 137 7.03 -2.15 -11.01
C ASN A 137 6.44 -3.54 -10.72
N LYS A 138 5.60 -4.07 -11.61
CA LYS A 138 4.96 -5.39 -11.48
C LYS A 138 4.12 -5.54 -10.21
N MET A 139 3.54 -4.43 -9.75
CA MET A 139 2.65 -4.38 -8.58
C MET A 139 1.21 -4.59 -9.05
N LYS A 140 0.57 -5.64 -8.55
CA LYS A 140 -0.85 -5.92 -8.83
C LYS A 140 -1.73 -5.10 -7.87
N ALA A 141 -1.86 -3.81 -8.14
CA ALA A 141 -2.66 -2.89 -7.35
C ALA A 141 -3.38 -1.87 -8.24
N PHE A 142 -4.49 -1.35 -7.74
CA PHE A 142 -5.21 -0.22 -8.33
C PHE A 142 -4.84 1.06 -7.61
N TYR A 143 -4.75 2.18 -8.33
CA TYR A 143 -4.57 3.50 -7.74
C TYR A 143 -5.92 4.21 -7.65
N ALA A 144 -6.25 4.74 -6.47
CA ALA A 144 -7.50 5.44 -6.19
C ALA A 144 -7.21 6.80 -5.54
N PRO A 145 -7.12 7.87 -6.34
CA PRO A 145 -6.95 9.21 -5.81
C PRO A 145 -8.29 9.83 -5.44
N VAL A 146 -8.33 10.55 -4.32
CA VAL A 146 -9.50 11.28 -3.82
C VAL A 146 -9.07 12.68 -3.40
N HIS A 147 -9.95 13.66 -3.57
CA HIS A 147 -9.76 15.00 -3.04
C HIS A 147 -10.65 15.18 -1.81
N ALA A 148 -10.06 15.65 -0.72
CA ALA A 148 -10.74 16.01 0.52
C ALA A 148 -9.97 17.16 1.19
N GLU A 149 -10.61 17.84 2.15
CA GLU A 149 -9.95 18.86 2.95
C GLU A 149 -8.99 18.21 3.96
N ASP A 150 -9.46 17.16 4.64
CA ASP A 150 -8.70 16.41 5.63
C ASP A 150 -8.41 14.95 5.22
N LEU A 151 -7.39 14.37 5.87
CA LEU A 151 -7.02 12.96 5.68
C LEU A 151 -8.15 12.01 6.06
N ARG A 152 -8.86 12.31 7.15
CA ARG A 152 -9.91 11.46 7.69
C ARG A 152 -11.08 11.36 6.72
N ASP A 153 -11.59 12.49 6.24
CA ASP A 153 -12.72 12.53 5.31
C ASP A 153 -12.41 11.84 3.99
N GLY A 154 -11.23 12.12 3.41
CA GLY A 154 -10.79 11.47 2.19
C GLY A 154 -10.67 9.95 2.35
N ALA A 155 -10.22 9.49 3.51
CA ALA A 155 -10.11 8.07 3.81
C ALA A 155 -11.49 7.43 4.05
N GLN A 156 -12.44 8.13 4.67
CA GLN A 156 -13.83 7.68 4.80
C GLN A 156 -14.48 7.48 3.43
N TYR A 157 -14.28 8.40 2.48
CA TYR A 157 -14.76 8.23 1.10
C TYR A 157 -14.22 6.95 0.47
N LEU A 158 -12.93 6.67 0.64
CA LEU A 158 -12.32 5.44 0.13
C LEU A 158 -12.84 4.18 0.86
N MET A 159 -13.01 4.20 2.18
CA MET A 159 -13.52 3.05 2.93
C MET A 159 -14.96 2.70 2.57
N GLN A 160 -15.79 3.68 2.24
CA GLN A 160 -17.21 3.45 1.94
C GLN A 160 -17.48 3.21 0.46
N ALA A 161 -16.74 3.88 -0.44
CA ALA A 161 -17.03 3.88 -1.87
C ALA A 161 -16.00 3.13 -2.74
N ALA A 162 -14.82 2.74 -2.22
CA ALA A 162 -13.83 2.06 -3.04
C ALA A 162 -14.24 0.62 -3.36
N GLY A 163 -13.96 0.21 -4.61
CA GLY A 163 -14.20 -1.14 -5.10
C GLY A 163 -15.53 -1.34 -5.84
N LEU A 164 -15.75 -2.56 -6.35
CA LEU A 164 -16.93 -2.90 -7.17
C LEU A 164 -17.49 -4.27 -6.75
N GLY A 165 -18.78 -4.31 -6.41
CA GLY A 165 -19.45 -5.53 -5.94
C GLY A 165 -18.74 -6.12 -4.71
N ARG A 166 -18.29 -7.38 -4.81
CA ARG A 166 -17.52 -8.08 -3.77
C ARG A 166 -16.02 -7.74 -3.75
N MET A 167 -15.51 -7.06 -4.78
CA MET A 167 -14.12 -6.60 -4.82
C MET A 167 -14.00 -5.24 -4.14
N ARG A 168 -14.16 -5.24 -2.81
CA ARG A 168 -14.08 -4.06 -1.94
C ARG A 168 -13.05 -4.27 -0.85
N PRO A 169 -12.32 -3.23 -0.44
CA PRO A 169 -11.38 -3.37 0.66
C PRO A 169 -12.10 -3.79 1.94
N ASN A 170 -11.44 -4.59 2.77
CA ASN A 170 -11.89 -5.02 4.09
C ASN A 170 -10.80 -4.80 5.17
N ILE A 171 -9.61 -4.36 4.77
CA ILE A 171 -8.50 -4.04 5.65
C ILE A 171 -7.95 -2.67 5.26
N LEU A 172 -7.89 -1.75 6.22
CA LEU A 172 -7.19 -0.48 6.11
C LEU A 172 -5.74 -0.67 6.54
N VAL A 173 -4.79 -0.28 5.68
CA VAL A 173 -3.35 -0.34 5.97
C VAL A 173 -2.77 1.07 5.96
N LEU A 174 -2.15 1.44 7.07
CA LEU A 174 -1.55 2.75 7.32
C LEU A 174 -0.07 2.62 7.68
N GLY A 175 0.71 3.65 7.35
CA GLY A 175 2.02 3.85 7.97
C GLY A 175 1.88 4.48 9.35
N PHE A 176 2.77 4.15 10.28
CA PHE A 176 2.86 4.82 11.58
C PHE A 176 3.35 6.26 11.41
N LYS A 177 2.65 7.23 12.02
CA LYS A 177 3.03 8.65 12.03
C LYS A 177 4.17 8.88 13.03
N LYS A 178 5.42 8.89 12.55
CA LYS A 178 6.62 9.01 13.39
C LYS A 178 6.85 10.43 13.93
N ASP A 179 6.41 11.42 13.16
CA ASP A 179 6.50 12.86 13.42
C ASP A 179 5.43 13.38 14.40
N TRP A 180 4.63 12.50 15.00
CA TRP A 180 3.53 12.88 15.90
C TRP A 180 3.91 13.78 17.09
N PRO A 181 5.11 13.70 17.71
CA PRO A 181 5.45 14.60 18.83
C PRO A 181 5.71 16.03 18.38
N SER A 182 6.11 16.23 17.12
CA SER A 182 6.42 17.52 16.52
C SER A 182 5.32 18.06 15.60
N ALA A 183 4.36 17.23 15.24
CA ALA A 183 3.26 17.57 14.36
C ALA A 183 2.15 18.31 15.12
N ASP A 184 1.26 18.95 14.37
CA ASP A 184 0.04 19.51 14.92
C ASP A 184 -0.82 18.40 15.55
N MET A 185 -1.42 18.69 16.70
CA MET A 185 -2.24 17.71 17.44
C MET A 185 -3.52 17.39 16.69
N ASN A 186 -4.04 18.33 15.89
CA ASN A 186 -5.19 18.07 15.04
C ASN A 186 -4.91 16.95 14.01
N ASP A 187 -3.70 16.87 13.47
CA ASP A 187 -3.30 15.76 12.59
C ASP A 187 -3.25 14.42 13.34
N VAL A 188 -2.81 14.43 14.59
CA VAL A 188 -2.74 13.22 15.44
C VAL A 188 -4.14 12.74 15.77
N GLU A 189 -5.03 13.65 16.13
CA GLU A 189 -6.44 13.37 16.35
C GLU A 189 -7.09 12.81 15.07
N THR A 190 -6.86 13.43 13.92
CA THR A 190 -7.33 12.97 12.61
C THR A 190 -6.84 11.55 12.31
N TYR A 191 -5.58 11.24 12.59
CA TYR A 191 -4.99 9.91 12.39
C TYR A 191 -5.61 8.85 13.31
N ILE A 192 -5.78 9.15 14.60
CA ILE A 192 -6.38 8.23 15.57
C ILE A 192 -7.87 8.01 15.28
N ASN A 193 -8.60 9.08 15.00
CA ASN A 193 -10.01 9.00 14.65
C ASN A 193 -10.23 8.21 13.36
N LEU A 194 -9.31 8.27 12.40
CA LEU A 194 -9.32 7.39 11.23
C LEU A 194 -9.24 5.90 11.61
N LEU A 195 -8.41 5.52 12.60
CA LEU A 195 -8.37 4.14 13.10
C LEU A 195 -9.71 3.73 13.71
N HIS A 196 -10.34 4.63 14.47
CA HIS A 196 -11.65 4.39 15.07
C HIS A 196 -12.75 4.24 14.02
N ASP A 197 -12.79 5.12 13.02
CA ASP A 197 -13.78 5.03 11.94
C ASP A 197 -13.64 3.71 11.15
N ALA A 198 -12.41 3.22 10.97
CA ALA A 198 -12.18 1.91 10.36
C ALA A 198 -12.75 0.77 11.21
N PHE A 199 -12.62 0.83 12.54
CA PHE A 199 -13.26 -0.15 13.43
C PHE A 199 -14.79 -0.06 13.38
N ASP A 200 -15.35 1.14 13.32
CA ASP A 200 -16.80 1.36 13.24
C ASP A 200 -17.39 0.72 11.97
N ILE A 201 -16.69 0.84 10.84
CA ILE A 201 -17.08 0.24 9.54
C ILE A 201 -16.71 -1.27 9.45
N GLN A 202 -16.25 -1.89 10.54
CA GLN A 202 -15.87 -3.31 10.59
C GLN A 202 -14.71 -3.69 9.66
N TYR A 203 -13.78 -2.75 9.42
CA TYR A 203 -12.52 -3.04 8.73
C TYR A 203 -11.50 -3.65 9.69
N GLY A 204 -10.63 -4.52 9.16
CA GLY A 204 -9.35 -4.79 9.80
C GLY A 204 -8.43 -3.58 9.68
N VAL A 205 -7.59 -3.35 10.69
CA VAL A 205 -6.61 -2.25 10.69
C VAL A 205 -5.21 -2.85 10.78
N VAL A 206 -4.31 -2.36 9.93
CA VAL A 206 -2.89 -2.72 9.95
C VAL A 206 -2.06 -1.43 9.96
N VAL A 207 -1.29 -1.22 11.02
CA VAL A 207 -0.33 -0.11 11.13
C VAL A 207 1.08 -0.66 10.97
N ILE A 208 1.80 -0.16 9.98
CA ILE A 208 3.17 -0.58 9.67
C ILE A 208 4.15 0.47 10.19
N ARG A 209 5.10 0.06 11.02
CA ARG A 209 6.17 0.92 11.52
C ARG A 209 7.54 0.38 11.11
N LEU A 210 8.37 1.27 10.57
CA LEU A 210 9.80 1.08 10.37
C LEU A 210 10.57 2.01 11.29
N ARG A 211 11.80 1.65 11.65
CA ARG A 211 12.64 2.44 12.56
C ARG A 211 13.00 3.80 11.96
N GLU A 212 13.37 3.83 10.69
CA GLU A 212 13.83 5.03 9.98
C GLU A 212 12.66 5.92 9.58
N GLY A 213 11.55 5.32 9.16
CA GLY A 213 10.38 6.01 8.60
C GLY A 213 9.92 5.31 7.32
N LEU A 214 8.86 5.81 6.69
CA LEU A 214 8.29 5.24 5.46
C LEU A 214 8.34 6.20 4.27
N ASP A 215 8.43 7.51 4.52
CA ASP A 215 8.32 8.56 3.52
C ASP A 215 9.69 8.93 2.94
N ILE A 216 9.82 8.90 1.62
CA ILE A 216 11.03 9.29 0.87
C ILE A 216 10.76 10.40 -0.15
N SER A 217 9.63 11.11 -0.02
CA SER A 217 9.23 12.18 -0.94
C SER A 217 10.30 13.28 -1.10
N HIS A 218 10.98 13.66 -0.03
CA HIS A 218 12.05 14.68 -0.05
C HIS A 218 13.27 14.27 -0.89
N LEU A 219 13.51 12.97 -1.06
CA LEU A 219 14.64 12.44 -1.82
C LEU A 219 14.32 12.29 -3.31
N GLN A 220 13.05 12.05 -3.65
CA GLN A 220 12.63 11.81 -5.03
C GLN A 220 12.61 13.06 -5.89
N GLY A 221 12.43 14.24 -5.29
CA GLY A 221 12.53 15.52 -6.00
C GLY A 221 13.89 15.71 -6.69
N GLN A 222 14.97 15.13 -6.16
CA GLN A 222 16.31 15.17 -6.78
C GLN A 222 16.45 14.20 -7.96
N GLU A 223 15.80 13.03 -7.92
CA GLU A 223 15.88 12.03 -9.00
C GLU A 223 15.01 12.41 -10.21
N GLU A 224 13.83 13.00 -9.99
CA GLU A 224 12.97 13.46 -11.09
C GLU A 224 13.59 14.61 -11.89
N LEU A 225 14.30 15.54 -11.23
CA LEU A 225 15.06 16.62 -11.90
C LEU A 225 16.20 16.08 -12.79
N LEU A 226 16.81 14.96 -12.42
CA LEU A 226 17.87 14.31 -13.20
C LEU A 226 17.29 13.49 -14.37
N SER A 227 16.18 12.79 -14.15
CA SER A 227 15.49 12.03 -15.21
C SER A 227 14.84 12.93 -16.27
N SER A 228 14.55 14.19 -15.94
CA SER A 228 14.03 15.19 -16.86
C SER A 228 15.07 15.66 -17.89
N GLN A 229 16.36 15.40 -17.67
CA GLN A 229 17.45 15.83 -18.56
C GLN A 229 17.92 14.73 -19.53
N GLU A 230 17.57 13.46 -19.30
CA GLU A 230 17.84 12.36 -20.24
C GLU A 230 16.64 12.13 -21.19
N LYS A 231 16.67 12.89 -22.30
CA LYS A 231 15.67 13.01 -23.37
C LYS A 231 14.99 11.71 -23.85
N SER A 232 13.73 11.83 -24.28
CA SER A 232 13.20 11.09 -25.44
C SER A 232 13.43 11.88 -26.74
N PRO A 233 13.77 11.24 -27.88
CA PRO A 233 13.80 11.91 -29.17
C PRO A 233 12.38 12.25 -29.62
N VAL A 234 12.26 13.41 -30.26
CA VAL A 234 11.05 14.01 -30.79
C VAL A 234 10.38 13.08 -31.81
N SER A 235 9.24 12.50 -31.45
CA SER A 235 8.18 12.17 -32.42
C SER A 235 7.22 13.36 -32.42
N LYS A 236 7.09 14.02 -33.58
CA LYS A 236 6.15 15.12 -33.80
C LYS A 236 4.72 14.62 -33.61
N ASP A 237 4.09 14.95 -32.49
CA ASP A 237 2.63 14.90 -32.37
C ASP A 237 2.06 16.11 -33.10
N ILE A 238 1.38 15.82 -34.22
CA ILE A 238 0.54 16.78 -34.94
C ILE A 238 -0.68 17.02 -34.07
N ILE A 239 -0.84 18.25 -33.57
CA ILE A 239 -2.05 18.73 -32.92
C ILE A 239 -3.17 18.69 -33.97
N VAL A 240 -4.09 17.74 -33.83
CA VAL A 240 -5.36 17.76 -34.56
C VAL A 240 -6.31 18.66 -33.77
N ASN A 241 -6.41 19.92 -34.18
CA ASN A 241 -7.41 20.83 -33.66
C ASN A 241 -8.77 20.42 -34.24
N VAL A 242 -9.65 19.86 -33.40
CA VAL A 242 -11.04 19.57 -33.78
C VAL A 242 -11.86 20.82 -33.50
N ASP A 243 -11.99 21.67 -34.50
CA ASP A 243 -12.91 22.81 -34.46
C ASP A 243 -14.36 22.32 -34.63
N TYR A 244 -15.19 22.58 -33.62
CA TYR A 244 -16.63 22.47 -33.73
C TYR A 244 -17.16 23.64 -34.55
N SER A 245 -17.51 23.39 -35.81
CA SER A 245 -18.23 24.32 -36.66
C SER A 245 -19.64 24.59 -36.10
N LYS A 246 -19.86 25.76 -35.50
CA LYS A 246 -21.18 26.40 -35.42
C LYS A 246 -21.25 27.48 -36.50
N LYS A 247 -22.17 27.30 -37.45
CA LYS A 247 -22.56 28.30 -38.44
C LYS A 247 -23.35 29.42 -37.76
N THR A 248 -22.86 30.66 -37.85
CA THR A 248 -23.72 31.84 -38.05
C THR A 248 -22.95 32.97 -38.74
N GLU A 249 -23.40 33.27 -39.96
CA GLU A 249 -23.42 34.53 -40.74
C GLU A 249 -22.43 35.69 -40.48
N THR A 250 -21.65 35.97 -41.55
CA THR A 250 -21.42 37.25 -42.26
C THR A 250 -21.14 38.55 -41.50
N VAL A 251 -20.01 39.20 -41.82
CA VAL A 251 -19.89 40.56 -42.46
C VAL A 251 -18.41 41.06 -42.40
N THR A 252 -17.82 41.32 -43.60
CA THR A 252 -16.72 42.27 -44.03
C THR A 252 -15.50 42.60 -43.14
N SER A 253 -14.27 42.92 -43.57
CA SER A 253 -13.51 43.01 -44.84
C SER A 253 -12.10 43.63 -44.55
N LYS A 254 -11.07 43.29 -45.36
CA LYS A 254 -9.76 44.00 -45.63
C LYS A 254 -8.73 44.04 -44.46
N SER A 255 -7.39 44.06 -44.61
CA SER A 255 -6.37 44.47 -45.63
C SER A 255 -5.01 43.78 -45.28
N VAL A 256 -4.20 43.19 -46.18
CA VAL A 256 -3.13 43.70 -47.10
C VAL A 256 -1.80 44.18 -46.45
N SER A 257 -0.68 43.59 -46.94
CA SER A 257 0.74 44.03 -46.99
C SER A 257 1.56 44.06 -45.67
N GLU A 258 2.88 43.80 -45.61
CA GLU A 258 3.97 43.83 -46.60
C GLU A 258 5.27 43.11 -46.12
N LYS A 259 6.18 42.81 -47.06
CA LYS A 259 7.50 42.13 -46.96
C LYS A 259 8.57 43.01 -46.25
N ALA A 260 9.71 42.52 -45.73
CA ALA A 260 10.95 42.05 -46.41
C ALA A 260 12.14 42.11 -45.38
N PRO A 261 13.44 41.85 -45.69
CA PRO A 261 14.08 40.86 -46.58
C PRO A 261 15.29 40.11 -45.93
N PHE A 262 15.83 39.16 -46.71
CA PHE A 262 17.08 38.38 -46.58
C PHE A 262 18.28 39.03 -47.31
N HIS A 263 19.51 38.72 -46.91
CA HIS A 263 20.76 38.63 -47.71
C HIS A 263 21.68 37.61 -46.96
N LYS A 264 22.08 36.41 -47.46
CA LYS A 264 23.05 35.99 -48.52
C LYS A 264 24.43 36.63 -48.32
N GLU A 265 25.52 35.90 -48.10
CA GLU A 265 26.35 35.00 -48.96
C GLU A 265 27.25 34.12 -48.02
N GLU A 266 27.89 32.98 -48.34
CA GLU A 266 28.56 32.45 -49.54
C GLU A 266 28.89 30.94 -49.32
N GLU A 267 29.02 30.16 -50.40
CA GLU A 267 29.42 28.73 -50.43
C GLU A 267 30.96 28.58 -50.48
N ASP A 268 31.53 27.62 -49.75
CA ASP A 268 32.66 26.78 -50.21
C ASP A 268 32.91 25.61 -49.21
N ASP A 269 32.97 24.38 -49.73
CA ASP A 269 33.35 23.11 -49.08
C ASP A 269 34.30 22.41 -50.09
N PRO A 270 35.16 21.40 -49.78
CA PRO A 270 35.35 20.68 -48.51
C PRO A 270 36.82 20.41 -48.13
N LYS A 271 37.07 20.02 -46.87
CA LYS A 271 38.05 18.98 -46.44
C LYS A 271 38.16 18.91 -44.91
N THR A 272 37.85 17.73 -44.38
CA THR A 272 38.20 17.13 -43.07
C THR A 272 38.97 17.99 -42.05
N PRO A 273 38.50 17.98 -40.79
CA PRO A 273 39.42 17.94 -39.66
C PRO A 273 39.09 16.82 -38.65
N THR A 274 40.08 15.97 -38.44
CA THR A 274 40.68 15.66 -37.13
C THR A 274 39.79 15.81 -35.90
N GLN A 275 39.49 14.68 -35.26
CA GLN A 275 39.06 14.62 -33.86
C GLN A 275 40.08 15.32 -32.94
N PRO A 276 39.59 15.94 -31.84
CA PRO A 276 40.30 15.86 -30.59
C PRO A 276 39.43 15.25 -29.49
N LEU A 277 39.97 14.18 -28.90
CA LEU A 277 39.83 13.70 -27.54
C LEU A 277 38.70 14.31 -26.68
N LEU A 278 37.60 13.57 -26.58
CA LEU A 278 36.71 13.60 -25.42
C LEU A 278 37.49 13.08 -24.19
N LYS A 279 37.97 14.00 -23.35
CA LYS A 279 38.28 13.69 -21.96
C LYS A 279 36.98 13.23 -21.30
N LYS A 280 36.99 11.98 -20.86
CA LYS A 280 35.93 11.37 -20.07
C LYS A 280 35.99 11.97 -18.67
N ASP A 281 35.13 12.95 -18.39
CA ASP A 281 34.95 13.42 -17.02
C ASP A 281 34.40 12.26 -16.17
N PRO A 282 35.06 11.91 -15.05
CA PRO A 282 34.57 10.86 -14.18
C PRO A 282 33.39 11.42 -13.38
N LYS A 283 32.22 10.79 -13.56
CA LYS A 283 31.08 10.76 -12.63
C LYS A 283 30.80 12.07 -11.89
N GLY A 284 29.74 12.78 -12.30
CA GLY A 284 29.12 13.82 -11.50
C GLY A 284 28.99 13.34 -10.04
N GLN A 285 29.68 14.05 -9.15
CA GLN A 285 29.65 13.80 -7.73
C GLN A 285 28.23 14.12 -7.24
N SER A 286 27.43 13.08 -7.00
CA SER A 286 26.31 13.19 -6.08
C SER A 286 26.88 13.66 -4.75
N ALA A 287 26.41 14.79 -4.22
CA ALA A 287 26.68 15.15 -2.84
C ALA A 287 26.41 13.91 -1.97
N PRO A 288 27.31 13.53 -1.05
CA PRO A 288 27.09 12.36 -0.23
C PRO A 288 25.80 12.58 0.56
N LEU A 289 24.77 11.76 0.28
CA LEU A 289 23.52 11.77 1.02
C LEU A 289 23.83 11.66 2.52
N ASN A 290 23.03 12.35 3.34
CA ASN A 290 23.17 12.23 4.79
C ASN A 290 22.99 10.75 5.19
N LEU A 291 23.70 10.30 6.22
CA LEU A 291 23.65 8.92 6.70
C LEU A 291 22.20 8.49 7.05
N ALA A 292 21.38 9.44 7.53
CA ALA A 292 19.96 9.21 7.79
C ALA A 292 19.17 8.91 6.51
N ASP A 293 19.39 9.67 5.43
CA ASP A 293 18.71 9.49 4.15
C ASP A 293 19.15 8.18 3.47
N GLN A 294 20.42 7.83 3.59
CA GLN A 294 20.91 6.55 3.07
C GLN A 294 20.25 5.36 3.80
N LYS A 295 20.19 5.41 5.13
CA LYS A 295 19.50 4.38 5.93
C LYS A 295 18.01 4.29 5.58
N LEU A 296 17.36 5.43 5.35
CA LEU A 296 15.96 5.49 4.97
C LEU A 296 15.72 4.86 3.58
N LEU A 297 16.56 5.14 2.59
CA LEU A 297 16.49 4.51 1.26
C LEU A 297 16.70 2.99 1.33
N ASP A 298 17.67 2.56 2.13
CA ASP A 298 17.93 1.13 2.35
C ASP A 298 16.74 0.44 3.03
N ALA A 299 16.17 1.05 4.08
CA ALA A 299 14.97 0.56 4.76
C ALA A 299 13.75 0.54 3.82
N SER A 300 13.64 1.53 2.93
CA SER A 300 12.56 1.64 1.94
C SER A 300 12.58 0.51 0.91
N SER A 301 13.77 0.02 0.55
CA SER A 301 13.97 -1.07 -0.41
C SER A 301 14.06 -2.47 0.21
N GLN A 302 14.04 -2.59 1.55
CA GLN A 302 14.34 -3.86 2.24
C GLN A 302 13.43 -5.02 1.84
N PHE A 303 12.13 -4.77 1.64
CA PHE A 303 11.14 -5.80 1.26
C PHE A 303 11.15 -6.14 -0.23
N GLN A 304 11.94 -5.42 -1.03
CA GLN A 304 12.20 -5.81 -2.41
C GLN A 304 13.15 -6.99 -2.47
N LYS A 305 14.11 -7.07 -1.55
CA LYS A 305 15.14 -8.10 -1.46
C LYS A 305 14.57 -9.40 -0.85
N LYS A 306 15.25 -10.53 -1.09
CA LYS A 306 14.91 -11.80 -0.43
C LYS A 306 15.28 -11.71 1.04
N GLN A 307 14.41 -12.23 1.91
CA GLN A 307 14.59 -12.14 3.35
C GLN A 307 15.49 -13.25 3.92
N GLY A 308 15.70 -14.35 3.19
CA GLY A 308 16.59 -15.43 3.61
C GLY A 308 16.00 -16.29 4.75
N LYS A 309 16.88 -17.06 5.42
CA LYS A 309 16.52 -17.91 6.57
C LYS A 309 16.47 -17.07 7.83
N ASN A 310 15.31 -16.50 8.12
CA ASN A 310 15.09 -15.63 9.28
C ASN A 310 13.73 -15.91 9.93
N TYR A 311 13.43 -15.22 11.04
CA TYR A 311 12.19 -15.42 11.78
C TYR A 311 11.16 -14.32 11.48
N ILE A 312 9.90 -14.75 11.38
CA ILE A 312 8.71 -13.90 11.48
C ILE A 312 8.08 -14.20 12.84
N ASP A 313 8.10 -13.23 13.74
CA ASP A 313 7.60 -13.39 15.09
C ASP A 313 6.17 -12.90 15.17
N VAL A 314 5.26 -13.75 15.64
CA VAL A 314 3.83 -13.46 15.72
C VAL A 314 3.42 -13.39 17.18
N TRP A 315 3.05 -12.20 17.63
CA TRP A 315 2.59 -11.92 18.99
C TRP A 315 1.07 -11.92 19.04
N TRP A 316 0.50 -13.10 19.26
CA TRP A 316 -0.94 -13.30 19.33
C TRP A 316 -1.44 -13.12 20.78
N LEU A 317 -1.83 -11.89 21.11
CA LEU A 317 -2.22 -11.50 22.46
C LEU A 317 -3.74 -11.38 22.66
N PHE A 318 -4.47 -11.18 21.56
CA PHE A 318 -5.92 -11.02 21.56
C PHE A 318 -6.53 -11.76 20.37
N ASP A 319 -7.75 -12.29 20.54
CA ASP A 319 -8.45 -12.94 19.43
C ASP A 319 -9.01 -11.90 18.45
N ASP A 320 -8.25 -11.68 17.38
CA ASP A 320 -8.53 -10.71 16.32
C ASP A 320 -9.19 -11.38 15.10
N GLY A 321 -9.90 -12.50 15.29
CA GLY A 321 -10.54 -13.27 14.21
C GLY A 321 -9.54 -14.07 13.35
N GLY A 322 -8.25 -14.06 13.71
CA GLY A 322 -7.18 -14.82 13.05
C GLY A 322 -6.37 -14.06 11.99
N LEU A 323 -6.64 -12.75 11.77
CA LEU A 323 -5.91 -11.96 10.76
C LEU A 323 -4.42 -11.85 11.07
N THR A 324 -4.08 -11.74 12.36
CA THR A 324 -2.70 -11.72 12.89
C THR A 324 -1.89 -12.97 12.54
N LEU A 325 -2.55 -14.13 12.39
CA LEU A 325 -1.92 -15.39 11.97
C LEU A 325 -1.94 -15.56 10.44
N LEU A 326 -3.01 -15.09 9.78
CA LEU A 326 -3.17 -15.21 8.34
C LEU A 326 -2.09 -14.42 7.57
N ILE A 327 -1.75 -13.21 8.01
CA ILE A 327 -0.76 -12.36 7.31
C ILE A 327 0.63 -13.05 7.25
N PRO A 328 1.24 -13.49 8.37
CA PRO A 328 2.49 -14.26 8.36
C PRO A 328 2.43 -15.51 7.47
N TYR A 329 1.34 -16.27 7.53
CA TYR A 329 1.15 -17.44 6.67
C TYR A 329 1.20 -17.05 5.19
N LEU A 330 0.43 -16.04 4.77
CA LEU A 330 0.42 -15.58 3.38
C LEU A 330 1.79 -15.05 2.93
N LEU A 331 2.56 -14.42 3.82
CA LEU A 331 3.93 -14.00 3.53
C LEU A 331 4.82 -15.21 3.20
N THR A 332 4.85 -16.24 4.06
CA THR A 332 5.70 -17.42 3.87
C THR A 332 5.39 -18.20 2.58
N THR A 333 4.17 -18.12 2.04
CA THR A 333 3.86 -18.70 0.71
C THR A 333 4.61 -18.03 -0.45
N LYS A 334 5.24 -16.86 -0.25
CA LYS A 334 5.89 -16.10 -1.31
C LYS A 334 7.39 -16.39 -1.40
N LYS A 335 7.90 -16.38 -2.63
CA LYS A 335 9.32 -16.63 -2.97
C LYS A 335 10.35 -15.83 -2.15
N LYS A 336 10.01 -14.62 -1.68
CA LYS A 336 10.91 -13.77 -0.89
C LYS A 336 11.01 -14.15 0.59
N TRP A 337 9.98 -14.81 1.11
CA TRP A 337 9.77 -15.14 2.53
C TRP A 337 9.66 -16.65 2.78
N LYS A 338 9.73 -17.48 1.75
CA LYS A 338 9.58 -18.94 1.82
C LYS A 338 10.54 -19.65 2.78
N ASP A 339 11.71 -19.05 2.99
CA ASP A 339 12.76 -19.61 3.84
C ASP A 339 12.65 -19.08 5.28
N CYS A 340 11.69 -18.17 5.54
CA CYS A 340 11.44 -17.63 6.87
C CYS A 340 10.62 -18.60 7.71
N LYS A 341 10.94 -18.69 9.00
CA LYS A 341 10.24 -19.54 9.98
C LYS A 341 9.34 -18.68 10.85
N ILE A 342 8.13 -19.16 11.13
CA ILE A 342 7.18 -18.48 12.03
C ILE A 342 7.45 -18.91 13.47
N ARG A 343 7.60 -17.96 14.40
CA ARG A 343 7.59 -18.21 15.85
C ARG A 343 6.35 -17.56 16.44
N VAL A 344 5.60 -18.28 17.27
CA VAL A 344 4.33 -17.77 17.81
C VAL A 344 4.50 -17.52 19.30
N PHE A 345 4.19 -16.29 19.72
CA PHE A 345 4.24 -15.82 21.10
C PHE A 345 2.82 -15.59 21.58
N ILE A 346 2.46 -16.17 22.72
CA ILE A 346 1.11 -16.09 23.27
C ILE A 346 1.16 -15.67 24.74
N GLY A 347 0.17 -14.87 25.15
CA GLY A 347 -0.03 -14.56 26.55
C GLY A 347 -0.75 -15.70 27.26
N GLY A 348 -0.20 -16.19 28.37
CA GLY A 348 -0.78 -17.29 29.14
C GLY A 348 -0.60 -17.11 30.64
N LYS A 349 -1.22 -18.00 31.41
CA LYS A 349 -0.99 -18.07 32.87
C LYS A 349 0.17 -19.02 33.15
N ILE A 350 1.04 -18.64 34.09
CA ILE A 350 2.23 -19.42 34.47
C ILE A 350 1.86 -20.88 34.84
N ASN A 351 0.71 -21.09 35.49
CA ASN A 351 0.26 -22.41 35.93
C ASN A 351 -0.27 -23.31 34.80
N ARG A 352 -0.42 -22.80 33.57
CA ARG A 352 -1.05 -23.51 32.44
C ARG A 352 -0.25 -23.45 31.14
N ILE A 353 1.03 -23.10 31.20
CA ILE A 353 1.92 -22.94 30.03
C ILE A 353 1.83 -24.14 29.08
N ASP A 354 1.95 -25.37 29.56
CA ASP A 354 1.91 -26.57 28.70
C ASP A 354 0.54 -26.86 28.09
N HIS A 355 -0.53 -26.46 28.76
CA HIS A 355 -1.88 -26.59 28.23
C HIS A 355 -2.10 -25.58 27.10
N ASP A 356 -1.79 -24.31 27.35
CA ASP A 356 -1.97 -23.22 26.39
C ASP A 356 -1.09 -23.43 25.15
N ARG A 357 0.16 -23.88 25.33
CA ARG A 357 1.07 -24.26 24.23
C ARG A 357 0.49 -25.38 23.35
N ARG A 358 -0.06 -26.44 23.96
CA ARG A 358 -0.67 -27.56 23.22
C ARG A 358 -1.96 -27.16 22.51
N ALA A 359 -2.80 -26.34 23.16
CA ALA A 359 -4.01 -25.80 22.54
C ALA A 359 -3.65 -24.95 21.31
N MET A 360 -2.64 -24.10 21.43
CA MET A 360 -2.12 -23.29 20.33
C MET A 360 -1.55 -24.13 19.19
N ALA A 361 -0.72 -25.13 19.51
CA ALA A 361 -0.17 -26.04 18.50
C ALA A 361 -1.27 -26.77 17.73
N THR A 362 -2.31 -27.21 18.44
CA THR A 362 -3.47 -27.86 17.83
C THR A 362 -4.22 -26.90 16.90
N LEU A 363 -4.41 -25.64 17.30
CA LEU A 363 -5.06 -24.62 16.50
C LEU A 363 -4.25 -24.30 15.22
N LEU A 364 -2.94 -24.11 15.33
CA LEU A 364 -2.08 -23.82 14.18
C LEU A 364 -2.02 -25.02 13.20
N SER A 365 -1.95 -26.23 13.74
CA SER A 365 -2.00 -27.48 12.95
C SER A 365 -3.33 -27.59 12.19
N LYS A 366 -4.46 -27.28 12.84
CA LYS A 366 -5.78 -27.25 12.19
C LYS A 366 -5.85 -26.24 11.04
N PHE A 367 -5.13 -25.12 11.14
CA PHE A 367 -5.02 -24.13 10.06
C PHE A 367 -3.89 -24.42 9.05
N ARG A 368 -3.15 -25.52 9.22
CA ARG A 368 -1.99 -25.90 8.38
C ARG A 368 -0.95 -24.79 8.29
N ILE A 369 -0.76 -24.08 9.40
CA ILE A 369 0.29 -23.06 9.52
C ILE A 369 1.50 -23.74 10.15
N ASP A 370 2.54 -23.92 9.35
CA ASP A 370 3.82 -24.42 9.85
C ASP A 370 4.47 -23.37 10.74
N PHE A 371 4.86 -23.79 11.94
CA PHE A 371 5.57 -22.95 12.90
C PHE A 371 6.82 -23.66 13.39
N SER A 372 7.79 -22.88 13.83
CA SER A 372 9.06 -23.38 14.36
C SER A 372 9.02 -23.58 15.88
N ASP A 373 8.39 -22.66 16.60
CA ASP A 373 8.25 -22.74 18.05
C ASP A 373 7.03 -21.92 18.55
N ILE A 374 6.52 -22.30 19.72
CA ILE A 374 5.44 -21.59 20.43
C ILE A 374 5.93 -21.25 21.84
N MET A 375 6.06 -19.96 22.12
CA MET A 375 6.46 -19.46 23.44
C MET A 375 5.26 -18.84 24.18
N VAL A 376 5.02 -19.32 25.40
CA VAL A 376 3.97 -18.81 26.29
C VAL A 376 4.60 -17.86 27.29
N LEU A 377 4.18 -16.61 27.28
CA LEU A 377 4.68 -15.56 28.17
C LEU A 377 3.71 -15.40 29.35
N GLY A 378 4.22 -15.61 30.56
CA GLY A 378 3.47 -15.51 31.81
C GLY A 378 3.59 -14.16 32.53
N ASP A 379 4.53 -13.33 32.08
CA ASP A 379 4.99 -12.11 32.73
C ASP A 379 4.61 -10.82 31.96
N ILE A 380 3.60 -10.91 31.09
CA ILE A 380 3.10 -9.76 30.30
C ILE A 380 2.50 -8.66 31.19
N ASN A 381 1.94 -9.03 32.35
CA ASN A 381 1.30 -8.10 33.28
C ASN A 381 2.20 -7.78 34.49
N THR A 382 3.48 -8.17 34.48
CA THR A 382 4.40 -7.77 35.55
C THR A 382 4.74 -6.29 35.42
N LYS A 383 5.13 -5.67 36.54
CA LYS A 383 5.51 -4.26 36.53
C LYS A 383 6.73 -4.04 35.61
N PRO A 384 6.67 -3.07 34.68
CA PRO A 384 7.80 -2.76 33.80
C PRO A 384 8.97 -2.12 34.56
N LYS A 385 10.13 -2.02 33.91
CA LYS A 385 11.34 -1.39 34.47
C LYS A 385 11.09 0.09 34.75
N LYS A 386 11.60 0.59 35.88
CA LYS A 386 11.40 1.99 36.32
C LYS A 386 11.87 3.01 35.28
N GLU A 387 12.98 2.72 34.59
CA GLU A 387 13.53 3.57 33.54
C GLU A 387 12.54 3.76 32.37
N ASN A 388 11.88 2.68 31.94
CA ASN A 388 10.92 2.75 30.84
C ASN A 388 9.60 3.40 31.25
N ILE A 389 9.23 3.31 32.53
CA ILE A 389 8.10 4.06 33.09
C ILE A 389 8.40 5.56 33.04
N ALA A 390 9.56 5.97 33.55
CA ALA A 390 9.97 7.37 33.54
C ALA A 390 10.05 7.93 32.11
N ALA A 391 10.58 7.16 31.16
CA ALA A 391 10.62 7.56 29.75
C ALA A 391 9.23 7.67 29.10
N PHE A 392 8.24 6.91 29.56
CA PHE A 392 6.86 7.04 29.11
C PHE A 392 6.20 8.29 29.70
N GLU A 393 6.40 8.54 31.00
CA GLU A 393 5.90 9.73 31.68
C GLU A 393 6.46 11.01 31.03
N GLU A 394 7.77 11.08 30.78
CA GLU A 394 8.43 12.19 30.09
C GLU A 394 7.85 12.43 28.68
N MET A 395 7.55 11.36 27.94
CA MET A 395 6.97 11.46 26.60
C MET A 395 5.51 11.95 26.61
N THR A 396 4.74 11.60 27.65
CA THR A 396 3.33 12.01 27.76
C THR A 396 3.17 13.40 28.38
N GLU A 397 4.15 13.88 29.13
CA GLU A 397 4.09 15.13 29.90
C GLU A 397 3.67 16.36 29.08
N PRO A 398 4.16 16.59 27.85
CA PRO A 398 3.75 17.74 27.04
C PRO A 398 2.27 17.73 26.65
N PHE A 399 1.58 16.60 26.79
CA PHE A 399 0.20 16.40 26.36
C PHE A 399 -0.78 16.30 27.54
N ARG A 400 -0.32 16.46 28.77
CA ARG A 400 -1.16 16.39 29.98
C ARG A 400 -1.83 17.74 30.28
N LEU A 401 -3.07 17.68 30.76
CA LEU A 401 -3.83 18.86 31.16
C LEU A 401 -3.54 19.34 32.59
N HIS A 402 -3.04 18.46 33.47
CA HIS A 402 -2.88 18.72 34.91
C HIS A 402 -4.17 19.29 35.51
N GLU A 403 -5.21 18.48 35.48
CA GLU A 403 -6.57 18.88 35.87
C GLU A 403 -6.72 19.02 37.38
N ASP A 404 -6.06 18.15 38.14
CA ASP A 404 -6.13 18.11 39.61
C ASP A 404 -5.56 19.39 40.25
N ASP A 405 -4.69 20.10 39.54
CA ASP A 405 -4.09 21.36 39.97
C ASP A 405 -4.96 22.60 39.65
N LYS A 406 -6.08 22.42 38.93
CA LYS A 406 -6.93 23.51 38.41
C LYS A 406 -8.33 23.47 39.01
N GLU A 407 -9.01 24.61 38.97
CA GLU A 407 -10.42 24.70 39.34
C GLU A 407 -11.31 23.93 38.33
N GLN A 408 -12.36 23.28 38.83
CA GLN A 408 -13.22 22.38 38.05
C GLN A 408 -13.80 23.05 36.78
N ASP A 409 -14.29 24.28 36.89
CA ASP A 409 -14.88 25.02 35.76
C ASP A 409 -13.84 25.34 34.68
N VAL A 410 -12.58 25.53 35.07
CA VAL A 410 -11.46 25.79 34.13
C VAL A 410 -11.01 24.49 33.48
N ALA A 411 -10.94 23.41 34.26
CA ALA A 411 -10.62 22.08 33.74
C ALA A 411 -11.66 21.62 32.70
N ASP A 412 -12.95 21.80 32.98
CA ASP A 412 -14.01 21.38 32.06
C ASP A 412 -14.00 22.18 30.75
N ARG A 413 -13.73 23.50 30.81
CA ARG A 413 -13.52 24.30 29.59
C ARG A 413 -12.32 23.84 28.77
N MET A 414 -11.20 23.52 29.42
CA MET A 414 -10.00 23.02 28.72
C MET A 414 -10.23 21.64 28.08
N LYS A 415 -11.04 20.77 28.69
CA LYS A 415 -11.43 19.49 28.08
C LYS A 415 -12.28 19.68 26.83
N GLU A 416 -13.17 20.67 26.84
CA GLU A 416 -14.01 21.00 25.68
C GLU A 416 -13.20 21.63 24.54
N GLU A 417 -12.21 22.47 24.87
CA GLU A 417 -11.33 23.11 23.89
C GLU A 417 -10.28 22.15 23.30
N GLU A 418 -9.67 21.28 24.13
CA GLU A 418 -8.61 20.34 23.73
C GLU A 418 -8.91 18.88 24.14
N PRO A 419 -9.92 18.22 23.54
CA PRO A 419 -10.31 16.85 23.91
C PRO A 419 -9.24 15.78 23.61
N TRP A 420 -8.22 16.13 22.81
CA TRP A 420 -7.12 15.23 22.47
C TRP A 420 -6.07 15.08 23.58
N ARG A 421 -6.06 15.98 24.57
CA ARG A 421 -5.08 15.97 25.67
C ARG A 421 -5.38 14.89 26.70
N ILE A 422 -4.36 14.52 27.46
CA ILE A 422 -4.41 13.45 28.46
C ILE A 422 -4.87 14.04 29.80
N THR A 423 -5.93 13.46 30.36
CA THR A 423 -6.43 13.81 31.69
C THR A 423 -5.78 12.94 32.76
N ASP A 424 -5.64 13.45 33.99
CA ASP A 424 -4.99 12.70 35.07
C ASP A 424 -5.81 11.50 35.51
N ASN A 425 -7.14 11.65 35.53
CA ASN A 425 -8.09 10.56 35.74
C ASN A 425 -7.94 9.44 34.70
N GLU A 426 -7.79 9.79 33.40
CA GLU A 426 -7.52 8.78 32.35
C GLU A 426 -6.22 8.02 32.61
N LEU A 427 -5.16 8.74 32.99
CA LEU A 427 -3.85 8.15 33.23
C LEU A 427 -3.88 7.19 34.42
N GLU A 428 -4.60 7.55 35.49
CA GLU A 428 -4.79 6.68 36.66
C GLU A 428 -5.65 5.46 36.33
N LEU A 429 -6.79 5.67 35.66
CA LEU A 429 -7.72 4.60 35.28
C LEU A 429 -7.07 3.55 34.37
N TYR A 430 -6.25 3.99 33.41
CA TYR A 430 -5.59 3.12 32.44
C TYR A 430 -4.13 2.79 32.76
N LYS A 431 -3.66 3.09 33.98
CA LYS A 431 -2.27 2.83 34.42
C LYS A 431 -1.79 1.41 34.15
N THR A 432 -2.60 0.40 34.48
CA THR A 432 -2.28 -1.01 34.23
C THR A 432 -2.12 -1.32 32.74
N LYS A 433 -2.91 -0.66 31.89
CA LYS A 433 -2.87 -0.85 30.44
C LYS A 433 -1.65 -0.16 29.84
N SER A 434 -1.29 1.04 30.30
CA SER A 434 -0.05 1.73 29.95
C SER A 434 1.17 0.89 30.32
N HIS A 435 1.24 0.40 31.57
CA HIS A 435 2.31 -0.48 32.03
C HIS A 435 2.43 -1.75 31.19
N ARG A 436 1.30 -2.34 30.77
CA ARG A 436 1.31 -3.51 29.89
C ARG A 436 1.95 -3.21 28.53
N GLN A 437 1.70 -2.05 27.92
CA GLN A 437 2.34 -1.70 26.64
C GLN A 437 3.85 -1.54 26.79
N ILE A 438 4.29 -0.90 27.88
CA ILE A 438 5.71 -0.73 28.19
C ILE A 438 6.37 -2.09 28.42
N ARG A 439 5.73 -2.97 29.22
CA ARG A 439 6.23 -4.32 29.48
C ARG A 439 6.30 -5.17 28.21
N LEU A 440 5.32 -5.03 27.32
CA LEU A 440 5.33 -5.71 26.02
C LEU A 440 6.50 -5.25 25.15
N ASN A 441 6.84 -3.96 25.13
CA ASN A 441 8.04 -3.49 24.42
C ASN A 441 9.32 -4.14 24.98
N GLU A 442 9.48 -4.22 26.30
CA GLU A 442 10.62 -4.90 26.92
C GLU A 442 10.74 -6.35 26.44
N LEU A 443 9.63 -7.10 26.45
CA LEU A 443 9.59 -8.48 26.00
C LEU A 443 9.84 -8.61 24.48
N LEU A 444 9.36 -7.67 23.68
CA LEU A 444 9.63 -7.61 22.24
C LEU A 444 11.12 -7.40 21.96
N LYS A 445 11.78 -6.53 22.72
CA LYS A 445 13.23 -6.30 22.62
C LYS A 445 14.02 -7.53 23.04
N GLU A 446 13.60 -8.21 24.10
CA GLU A 446 14.26 -9.41 24.63
C GLU A 446 14.17 -10.61 23.68
N HIS A 447 13.01 -10.85 23.05
CA HIS A 447 12.80 -12.06 22.24
C HIS A 447 12.84 -11.86 20.72
N SER A 448 12.49 -10.66 20.24
CA SER A 448 12.23 -10.36 18.83
C SER A 448 13.18 -9.31 18.24
N GLY A 449 14.25 -8.91 18.96
CA GLY A 449 15.21 -7.90 18.49
C GLY A 449 15.96 -8.24 17.18
N THR A 450 16.03 -9.51 16.81
CA THR A 450 16.68 -10.00 15.56
C THR A 450 15.70 -10.49 14.50
N ALA A 451 14.39 -10.34 14.73
CA ALA A 451 13.37 -10.78 13.78
C ALA A 451 13.35 -9.89 12.52
N ASN A 452 13.02 -10.47 11.36
CA ASN A 452 12.83 -9.69 10.13
C ASN A 452 11.51 -8.95 10.11
N LEU A 453 10.51 -9.52 10.79
CA LEU A 453 9.18 -8.97 10.86
C LEU A 453 8.52 -9.40 12.16
N ILE A 454 7.91 -8.45 12.85
CA ILE A 454 7.09 -8.68 14.02
C ILE A 454 5.64 -8.42 13.62
N VAL A 455 4.74 -9.38 13.82
CA VAL A 455 3.30 -9.20 13.62
C VAL A 455 2.63 -9.30 14.98
N MET A 456 2.01 -8.21 15.43
CA MET A 456 1.49 -8.09 16.78
C MET A 456 0.06 -7.58 16.77
N SER A 457 -0.76 -8.05 17.72
CA SER A 457 -2.10 -7.49 17.94
C SER A 457 -2.04 -5.99 18.32
N LEU A 458 -2.73 -5.13 17.57
CA LEU A 458 -2.85 -3.69 17.86
C LEU A 458 -3.69 -3.49 19.14
N PRO A 459 -3.20 -2.74 20.15
CA PRO A 459 -3.99 -2.47 21.35
C PRO A 459 -5.26 -1.69 21.01
N VAL A 460 -6.35 -1.97 21.73
CA VAL A 460 -7.65 -1.35 21.46
C VAL A 460 -7.93 -0.27 22.49
N ALA A 461 -8.13 0.97 22.04
CA ALA A 461 -8.77 2.01 22.83
C ALA A 461 -10.26 2.12 22.46
N ARG A 462 -11.13 2.34 23.44
CA ARG A 462 -12.53 2.68 23.16
C ARG A 462 -12.59 4.18 22.85
N LYS A 463 -13.25 4.53 21.74
CA LYS A 463 -13.49 5.92 21.33
C LYS A 463 -14.19 6.67 22.47
N SER A 464 -13.82 7.93 22.69
CA SER A 464 -14.33 8.81 23.76
C SER A 464 -13.99 8.43 25.20
N ALA A 465 -13.46 7.22 25.45
CA ALA A 465 -13.03 6.81 26.79
C ALA A 465 -11.52 6.97 27.00
N VAL A 466 -10.78 7.22 25.93
CA VAL A 466 -9.32 7.39 25.91
C VAL A 466 -9.02 8.52 24.95
N SER A 467 -8.26 9.50 25.40
CA SER A 467 -7.76 10.59 24.56
C SER A 467 -6.89 10.10 23.40
N SER A 468 -6.94 10.82 22.27
CA SER A 468 -6.17 10.49 21.08
C SER A 468 -4.66 10.48 21.35
N ALA A 469 -4.16 11.44 22.15
CA ALA A 469 -2.75 11.49 22.54
C ALA A 469 -2.33 10.27 23.37
N LEU A 470 -3.13 9.83 24.34
CA LEU A 470 -2.80 8.67 25.16
C LEU A 470 -2.77 7.38 24.32
N TYR A 471 -3.73 7.22 23.40
CA TYR A 471 -3.74 6.05 22.51
C TYR A 471 -2.55 6.04 21.55
N MET A 472 -2.17 7.19 21.00
CA MET A 472 -0.96 7.32 20.17
C MET A 472 0.31 7.01 20.99
N ALA A 473 0.38 7.50 22.23
CA ALA A 473 1.49 7.22 23.14
C ALA A 473 1.61 5.72 23.47
N TRP A 474 0.50 4.99 23.60
CA TRP A 474 0.53 3.53 23.75
C TRP A 474 1.11 2.82 22.54
N ILE A 475 0.72 3.23 21.33
CA ILE A 475 1.25 2.64 20.08
C ILE A 475 2.74 2.96 19.95
N GLU A 476 3.16 4.19 20.24
CA GLU A 476 4.57 4.61 20.26
C GLU A 476 5.36 3.77 21.27
N ALA A 477 4.90 3.71 22.53
CA ALA A 477 5.55 2.97 23.61
C ALA A 477 5.66 1.49 23.31
N LEU A 478 4.68 0.88 22.63
CA LEU A 478 4.71 -0.53 22.25
C LEU A 478 5.74 -0.84 21.15
N SER A 479 5.88 0.06 20.17
CA SER A 479 6.59 -0.21 18.91
C SER A 479 7.93 0.50 18.75
N LYS A 480 8.42 1.17 19.81
CA LYS A 480 9.66 1.95 19.82
C LYS A 480 10.91 1.06 19.78
N ASP A 481 11.86 1.40 18.90
CA ASP A 481 13.17 0.75 18.70
C ASP A 481 13.11 -0.75 18.38
N LEU A 482 12.13 -1.16 17.58
CA LEU A 482 11.99 -2.54 17.11
C LEU A 482 12.36 -2.68 15.62
N PRO A 483 12.62 -3.93 15.17
CA PRO A 483 12.57 -4.27 13.75
C PRO A 483 11.19 -3.93 13.14
N PRO A 484 11.03 -4.05 11.81
CA PRO A 484 9.75 -3.78 11.15
C PRO A 484 8.58 -4.49 11.84
N ILE A 485 7.62 -3.70 12.34
CA ILE A 485 6.48 -4.20 13.11
C ILE A 485 5.16 -3.86 12.41
N LEU A 486 4.30 -4.86 12.34
CA LEU A 486 2.92 -4.77 11.87
C LEU A 486 2.01 -4.90 13.08
N LEU A 487 1.34 -3.81 13.43
CA LEU A 487 0.27 -3.82 14.42
C LEU A 487 -1.03 -4.12 13.69
N VAL A 488 -1.60 -5.29 13.95
CA VAL A 488 -2.74 -5.84 13.21
C VAL A 488 -3.90 -5.99 14.16
N ARG A 489 -5.09 -5.61 13.70
CA ARG A 489 -6.35 -5.96 14.34
C ARG A 489 -7.36 -6.33 13.28
N GLY A 490 -8.00 -7.47 13.44
CA GLY A 490 -9.12 -7.89 12.59
C GLY A 490 -10.44 -7.31 13.07
N ASN A 491 -11.48 -7.54 12.29
CA ASN A 491 -12.86 -7.13 12.59
C ASN A 491 -13.64 -8.18 13.41
N HIS A 492 -12.92 -9.07 14.12
CA HIS A 492 -13.45 -10.20 14.89
C HIS A 492 -14.29 -11.22 14.10
N GLN A 493 -14.46 -11.06 12.79
CA GLN A 493 -14.97 -12.11 11.92
C GLN A 493 -13.87 -13.17 11.74
N SER A 494 -14.23 -14.44 11.88
CA SER A 494 -13.28 -15.52 11.65
C SER A 494 -12.76 -15.43 10.22
N VAL A 495 -11.46 -15.29 10.04
CA VAL A 495 -10.79 -15.34 8.72
C VAL A 495 -10.10 -16.67 8.48
N LEU A 496 -9.96 -17.48 9.54
CA LEU A 496 -9.42 -18.81 9.49
C LEU A 496 -10.59 -19.81 9.58
N THR A 497 -10.57 -20.83 8.72
CA THR A 497 -11.54 -21.94 8.75
C THR A 497 -10.85 -23.28 8.74
N PHE A 498 -11.52 -24.26 9.32
CA PHE A 498 -11.16 -25.66 9.21
C PHE A 498 -11.48 -26.18 7.80
N TYR A 499 -10.51 -26.89 7.21
CA TYR A 499 -10.82 -27.83 6.13
C TYR A 499 -11.39 -29.09 6.80
N SER A 500 -12.71 -29.27 6.71
CA SER A 500 -13.37 -30.56 6.89
C SER A 500 -13.00 -31.49 5.74
#